data_AF-A0A2V8GG87-F1
#
_entry.id   AF-A0A2V8GG87-F1
#
_cell.length_a   1.000
_cell.length_b   1.000
_cell.length_c   1.000
_cell.angle_alpha   90.00
_cell.angle_beta   90.00
_cell.angle_gamma   90.00
#
_symmetry.space_group_name_H-M   'P 1'
#
loop_
_entity.id
_entity.type
_entity.pdbx_description
1 polymer ?
#
loop_
_entity_poly.entity_id
_entity_poly.type
_entity_poly.pdbx_seq_one_letter_code
_entity_poly.pdbx_strand_id
1 'polypeptide(L)'
;MSRERAEIEEDPHEEMLELELFYQLKGFSADESRAMAERLQKQPKQFLRTLVHEELGLSEETFPNPWRSTVSAAVSTAIGGFIPIIPFFFTVGMPAVIASFIISTVAHFAVGASKALVTMRPWWATGLEMTAVGILEAAVTYGLGLAFAGHSVAT
;
A
#
# COMPACT_ATOMS: atom_id res chain seq x y z
N MET A 1 15.44 6.32 9.05
CA MET A 1 16.20 6.41 10.32
C MET A 1 17.62 5.88 10.17
N SER A 2 17.88 4.59 9.95
CA SER A 2 19.28 4.12 9.76
C SER A 2 19.91 4.62 8.47
N ARG A 3 19.13 4.68 7.38
CA ARG A 3 19.55 5.24 6.09
C ARG A 3 19.87 6.73 6.20
N GLU A 4 18.87 7.52 6.58
CA GLU A 4 19.03 8.95 6.84
C GLU A 4 20.21 9.31 7.74
N ARG A 5 20.40 8.54 8.81
CA ARG A 5 21.50 8.80 9.73
C ARG A 5 22.86 8.58 9.07
N ALA A 6 22.95 7.60 8.17
CA ALA A 6 24.16 7.37 7.38
C ALA A 6 24.37 8.50 6.36
N GLU A 7 23.31 8.99 5.72
CA GLU A 7 23.37 10.10 4.76
C GLU A 7 23.83 11.40 5.46
N ILE A 8 23.29 11.73 6.64
CA ILE A 8 23.77 12.84 7.49
C ILE A 8 25.24 12.68 7.90
N GLU A 9 25.72 11.45 8.12
CA GLU A 9 27.12 11.18 8.47
C GLU A 9 28.05 11.26 7.25
N GLU A 10 27.54 10.97 6.05
CA GLU A 10 28.28 10.97 4.79
C GLU A 10 28.40 12.38 4.18
N ASP A 11 27.29 13.10 4.03
CA ASP A 11 27.27 14.49 3.58
C ASP A 11 26.31 15.38 4.40
N PRO A 12 26.76 15.89 5.56
CA PRO A 12 25.94 16.78 6.41
C PRO A 12 25.57 18.11 5.74
N HIS A 13 26.29 18.51 4.68
CA HIS A 13 26.05 19.77 3.99
C HIS A 13 24.91 19.63 2.97
N GLU A 14 24.87 18.51 2.24
CA GLU A 14 23.74 18.17 1.36
C GLU A 14 22.43 18.12 2.15
N GLU A 15 22.40 17.39 3.26
CA GLU A 15 21.19 17.27 4.10
C GLU A 15 20.72 18.61 4.70
N MET A 16 21.65 19.52 4.96
CA MET A 16 21.30 20.87 5.40
C MET A 16 20.61 21.65 4.29
N LEU A 17 21.09 21.55 3.06
CA LEU A 17 20.48 22.19 1.89
C LEU A 17 19.09 21.61 1.61
N GLU A 18 18.89 20.31 1.80
CA GLU A 18 17.56 19.71 1.68
C GLU A 18 16.57 20.30 2.69
N LEU A 19 16.97 20.40 3.95
CA LEU A 19 16.13 21.01 4.99
C LEU A 19 15.84 22.50 4.72
N GLU A 20 16.80 23.25 4.19
CA GLU A 20 16.59 24.62 3.71
C GLU A 20 15.51 24.65 2.62
N LEU A 21 15.59 23.75 1.64
CA LEU A 21 14.64 23.69 0.53
C LEU A 21 13.22 23.34 1.03
N PHE A 22 13.09 22.41 1.98
CA PHE A 22 11.80 22.10 2.59
C PHE A 22 11.15 23.31 3.26
N TYR A 23 11.91 24.13 3.98
CA TYR A 23 11.38 25.37 4.56
C TYR A 23 11.01 26.41 3.50
N GLN A 24 11.79 26.56 2.43
CA GLN A 24 11.43 27.47 1.34
C GLN A 24 10.12 27.05 0.66
N LEU A 25 9.90 25.74 0.46
CA LEU A 25 8.64 25.20 -0.07
C LEU A 25 7.44 25.49 0.83
N LYS A 26 7.67 25.67 2.14
CA LYS A 26 6.65 26.10 3.11
C LYS A 26 6.41 27.62 3.12
N GLY A 27 7.15 28.37 2.32
CA GLY A 27 6.98 29.82 2.15
C GLY A 27 7.91 30.68 3.02
N PHE A 28 8.91 30.09 3.69
CA PHE A 28 9.94 30.86 4.39
C PHE A 28 10.93 31.46 3.39
N SER A 29 11.52 32.62 3.72
CA SER A 29 12.60 33.19 2.91
C SER A 29 13.85 32.31 2.94
N ALA A 30 14.76 32.49 1.97
CA ALA A 30 16.02 31.75 1.92
C ALA A 30 16.87 31.96 3.19
N ASP A 31 16.94 33.20 3.69
CA ASP A 31 17.70 33.54 4.89
C ASP A 31 17.10 32.91 6.16
N GLU A 32 15.77 32.92 6.28
CA GLU A 32 15.07 32.25 7.40
C GLU A 32 15.28 30.74 7.36
N SER A 33 15.16 30.14 6.17
CA SER A 33 15.31 28.70 5.96
C SER A 33 16.71 28.22 6.34
N ARG A 34 17.75 28.93 5.89
CA ARG A 34 19.14 28.70 6.27
C ARG A 34 19.36 28.82 7.77
N ALA A 35 18.91 29.91 8.38
CA ALA A 35 19.09 30.14 9.81
C ALA A 35 18.40 29.04 10.66
N MET A 36 17.23 28.55 10.22
CA MET A 36 16.53 27.45 10.89
C MET A 36 17.26 26.11 10.73
N ALA A 37 17.72 25.79 9.51
CA ALA A 37 18.46 24.56 9.22
C ALA A 37 19.78 24.50 10.01
N GLU A 38 20.58 25.58 10.00
CA GLU A 38 21.83 25.69 10.78
C GLU A 38 21.59 25.53 12.29
N ARG A 39 20.47 26.06 12.79
CA ARG A 39 20.11 25.92 14.21
C ARG A 39 19.75 24.49 14.58
N LEU A 40 19.08 23.76 13.67
CA LEU A 40 18.74 22.36 13.85
C LEU A 40 19.97 21.46 13.73
N GLN A 41 20.88 21.73 12.80
CA GLN A 41 22.12 20.95 12.60
C GLN A 41 22.97 20.87 13.88
N LYS A 42 22.96 21.93 14.70
CA LYS A 42 23.60 21.96 16.04
C LYS A 42 22.98 20.97 17.04
N GLN A 43 21.83 20.40 16.72
CA GLN A 43 21.10 19.42 17.53
C GLN A 43 20.85 18.16 16.70
N PRO A 44 21.84 17.26 16.53
CA PRO A 44 21.79 16.15 15.57
C PRO A 44 20.54 15.27 15.67
N LYS A 45 20.03 15.04 16.89
CA LYS A 45 18.79 14.29 17.11
C LYS A 45 17.55 15.01 16.56
N GLN A 46 17.46 16.32 16.77
CA GLN A 46 16.34 17.10 16.25
C GLN A 46 16.49 17.31 14.74
N PHE A 47 17.71 17.52 14.24
CA PHE A 47 17.99 17.59 12.81
C PHE A 47 17.51 16.34 12.08
N LEU A 48 17.99 15.16 12.48
CA LEU A 48 17.55 13.88 11.92
C LEU A 48 16.04 13.70 12.00
N ARG A 49 15.42 14.01 13.14
CA ARG A 49 13.97 13.84 13.31
C ARG A 49 13.17 14.77 12.40
N THR A 50 13.60 16.03 12.27
CA THR A 50 12.94 17.00 11.41
C THR A 50 13.14 16.63 9.95
N LEU A 51 14.38 16.33 9.53
CA LEU A 51 14.69 15.94 8.16
C LEU A 51 13.87 14.72 7.71
N VAL A 52 13.86 13.64 8.48
CA VAL A 52 13.02 12.45 8.22
C VAL A 52 11.53 12.80 8.14
N HIS A 53 11.08 13.77 8.94
CA HIS A 53 9.69 14.19 8.93
C HIS A 53 9.34 15.00 7.67
N GLU A 54 10.22 15.90 7.24
CA GLU A 54 10.03 16.73 6.07
C GLU A 54 10.18 15.93 4.76
N GLU A 55 11.19 15.07 4.68
CA GLU A 55 11.53 14.32 3.47
C GLU A 55 10.59 13.12 3.26
N LEU A 56 10.33 12.33 4.32
CA LEU A 56 9.58 11.07 4.21
C LEU A 56 8.13 11.19 4.71
N GLY A 57 7.74 12.33 5.30
CA GLY A 57 6.43 12.47 5.95
C GLY A 57 6.25 11.56 7.17
N LEU A 58 7.35 10.98 7.68
CA LEU A 58 7.31 10.03 8.79
C LEU A 58 7.36 10.81 10.11
N SER A 59 6.42 10.57 11.02
CA SER A 59 6.57 10.99 12.42
C SER A 59 6.98 9.78 13.27
N GLU A 60 7.71 10.00 14.36
CA GLU A 60 8.02 8.93 15.33
C GLU A 60 6.75 8.21 15.84
N GLU A 61 5.59 8.87 15.81
CA GLU A 61 4.30 8.28 16.18
C GLU A 61 3.63 7.48 15.05
N THR A 62 4.02 7.68 13.78
CA THR A 62 3.36 7.10 12.60
C THR A 62 4.08 5.89 12.04
N PHE A 63 5.18 5.41 12.63
CA PHE A 63 5.83 4.20 12.12
C PHE A 63 4.85 3.02 12.18
N PRO A 64 4.48 2.42 11.04
CA PRO A 64 3.59 1.27 11.04
C PRO A 64 4.31 0.14 11.78
N ASN A 65 3.75 -0.29 12.93
CA ASN A 65 4.27 -1.46 13.63
C ASN A 65 4.28 -2.65 12.66
N PRO A 66 5.45 -3.23 12.30
CA PRO A 66 5.54 -4.26 11.27
C PRO A 66 4.65 -5.46 11.58
N TRP A 67 4.60 -5.89 12.85
CA TRP A 67 3.73 -6.97 13.30
C TRP A 67 2.26 -6.64 13.12
N ARG A 68 1.86 -5.42 13.45
CA ARG A 68 0.47 -4.97 13.26
C ARG A 68 0.09 -5.01 11.79
N SER A 69 0.95 -4.51 10.91
CA SER A 69 0.73 -4.50 9.46
C SER A 69 0.66 -5.92 8.88
N THR A 70 1.56 -6.81 9.30
CA THR A 70 1.56 -8.21 8.84
C THR A 70 0.31 -8.94 9.31
N VAL A 71 -0.07 -8.81 10.58
CA VAL A 71 -1.26 -9.47 11.13
C VAL A 71 -2.53 -8.92 10.49
N SER A 72 -2.64 -7.61 10.30
CA SER A 72 -3.82 -7.02 9.66
C SER A 72 -3.95 -7.44 8.20
N ALA A 73 -2.83 -7.51 7.46
CA ALA A 73 -2.83 -7.99 6.09
C ALA A 73 -3.22 -9.48 6.02
N ALA A 74 -2.61 -10.33 6.85
CA ALA A 74 -2.90 -11.77 6.89
C ALA A 74 -4.38 -12.07 7.20
N VAL A 75 -4.93 -11.41 8.23
CA VAL A 75 -6.35 -11.57 8.61
C VAL A 75 -7.27 -11.07 7.50
N SER A 76 -6.97 -9.91 6.90
CA SER A 76 -7.77 -9.36 5.81
C SER A 76 -7.76 -10.27 4.58
N THR A 77 -6.60 -10.82 4.22
CA THR A 77 -6.47 -11.79 3.12
C THR A 77 -7.22 -13.08 3.42
N ALA A 78 -7.12 -13.61 4.64
CA ALA A 78 -7.85 -14.82 5.03
C ALA A 78 -9.37 -14.63 4.94
N ILE A 79 -9.88 -13.51 5.46
CA ILE A 79 -11.31 -13.18 5.39
C ILE A 79 -11.74 -12.98 3.94
N GLY A 80 -11.00 -12.19 3.17
CA GLY A 80 -11.31 -11.92 1.76
C GLY A 80 -11.30 -13.18 0.90
N GLY A 81 -10.30 -14.05 1.09
CA GLY A 81 -10.18 -15.33 0.38
C GLY A 81 -11.25 -16.36 0.79
N PHE A 82 -11.87 -16.21 1.95
CA PHE A 82 -12.95 -17.09 2.39
C PHE A 82 -14.28 -16.81 1.67
N ILE A 83 -14.53 -15.55 1.29
CA ILE A 83 -15.77 -15.12 0.62
C ILE A 83 -16.15 -15.98 -0.60
N PRO A 84 -15.27 -16.21 -1.60
CA PRO A 84 -15.60 -17.06 -2.75
C PRO A 84 -15.76 -18.55 -2.41
N ILE A 85 -15.35 -19.01 -1.22
CA ILE A 85 -15.49 -20.40 -0.79
C ILE A 85 -16.90 -20.65 -0.24
N ILE A 86 -17.57 -19.63 0.29
CA ILE A 86 -18.89 -19.74 0.94
C ILE A 86 -19.92 -20.54 0.11
N PRO A 87 -20.08 -20.32 -1.21
CA PRO A 87 -21.09 -21.06 -1.99
C PRO A 87 -20.86 -22.57 -2.05
N PHE A 88 -19.61 -23.03 -1.93
CA PHE A 88 -19.27 -24.44 -1.96
C PHE A 88 -19.70 -25.20 -0.69
N PHE A 89 -20.11 -24.50 0.38
CA PHE A 89 -20.75 -25.13 1.54
C PHE A 89 -22.22 -25.51 1.28
N PHE A 90 -22.87 -24.91 0.28
CA PHE A 90 -24.30 -25.06 0.06
C PHE A 90 -24.65 -25.77 -1.25
N THR A 91 -23.74 -25.74 -2.23
CA THR A 91 -23.96 -26.35 -3.54
C THR A 91 -22.65 -26.85 -4.14
N VAL A 92 -22.73 -27.69 -5.17
CA VAL A 92 -21.59 -28.34 -5.83
C VAL A 92 -21.67 -28.20 -7.34
N GLY A 93 -20.57 -28.48 -8.03
CA GLY A 93 -20.48 -28.41 -9.49
C GLY A 93 -20.60 -26.97 -10.02
N MET A 94 -21.06 -26.81 -11.26
CA MET A 94 -21.11 -25.50 -11.91
C MET A 94 -21.97 -24.44 -11.21
N PRO A 95 -23.12 -24.77 -10.58
CA PRO A 95 -23.85 -23.78 -9.79
C PRO A 95 -23.01 -23.14 -8.68
N ALA A 96 -22.16 -23.93 -8.00
CA ALA A 96 -21.25 -23.42 -6.97
C ALA A 96 -20.19 -22.47 -7.54
N VAL A 97 -19.62 -22.85 -8.69
CA VAL A 97 -18.61 -22.04 -9.39
C VAL A 97 -19.19 -20.71 -9.86
N ILE A 98 -20.39 -20.71 -10.45
CA ILE A 98 -21.07 -19.49 -10.92
C ILE A 98 -21.40 -18.59 -9.72
N ALA A 99 -21.97 -19.15 -8.65
CA ALA A 99 -22.26 -18.39 -7.44
C ALA A 99 -20.99 -17.79 -6.80
N SER A 100 -19.91 -18.57 -6.72
CA SER A 100 -18.60 -18.12 -6.25
C SER A 100 -18.05 -16.97 -7.08
N PHE A 101 -18.12 -17.08 -8.41
CA PHE A 101 -17.66 -16.03 -9.32
C PHE A 101 -18.45 -14.72 -9.14
N ILE A 102 -19.78 -14.79 -9.07
CA ILE A 102 -20.64 -13.62 -8.88
C ILE A 102 -20.34 -12.96 -7.52
N ILE A 103 -20.32 -13.75 -6.44
CA ILE A 103 -20.06 -13.24 -5.09
C ILE A 103 -18.66 -12.63 -4.99
N SER A 104 -17.65 -13.27 -5.57
CA SER A 104 -16.28 -12.76 -5.63
C SER A 104 -16.20 -11.44 -6.39
N THR A 105 -16.90 -11.33 -7.53
CA THR A 105 -16.94 -10.10 -8.34
C THR A 105 -17.55 -8.94 -7.56
N VAL A 106 -18.68 -9.19 -6.87
CA VAL A 106 -19.32 -8.18 -6.01
C VAL A 106 -18.40 -7.80 -4.85
N ALA A 107 -17.72 -8.76 -4.22
CA ALA A 107 -16.78 -8.50 -3.14
C ALA A 107 -15.58 -7.67 -3.60
N HIS A 108 -14.98 -7.97 -4.76
CA HIS A 108 -13.91 -7.18 -5.36
C HIS A 108 -14.35 -5.74 -5.64
N PHE A 109 -15.56 -5.57 -6.17
CA PHE A 109 -16.11 -4.24 -6.41
C PHE A 109 -16.30 -3.49 -5.08
N ALA A 110 -16.87 -4.12 -4.05
CA ALA A 110 -17.09 -3.49 -2.76
C ALA A 110 -15.78 -3.08 -2.08
N VAL A 111 -14.77 -3.96 -2.07
CA VAL A 111 -13.45 -3.65 -1.52
C VAL A 111 -12.77 -2.56 -2.35
N GLY A 112 -12.83 -2.64 -3.68
CA GLY A 112 -12.26 -1.63 -4.57
C GLY A 112 -12.91 -0.26 -4.37
N ALA A 113 -14.24 -0.21 -4.26
CA ALA A 113 -14.99 1.01 -3.99
C ALA A 113 -14.66 1.61 -2.63
N SER A 114 -14.36 0.78 -1.63
CA SER A 114 -13.93 1.25 -0.30
C SER A 114 -12.61 2.05 -0.34
N LYS A 115 -11.75 1.83 -1.36
CA LYS A 115 -10.54 2.64 -1.57
C LYS A 115 -10.86 4.11 -1.83
N ALA A 116 -12.05 4.45 -2.30
CA ALA A 116 -12.45 5.86 -2.47
C ALA A 116 -12.47 6.64 -1.15
N LEU A 117 -12.61 5.96 0.00
CA LEU A 117 -12.56 6.58 1.32
C LEU A 117 -11.19 7.20 1.63
N VAL A 118 -10.13 6.75 0.97
CA VAL A 118 -8.75 7.20 1.23
C VAL A 118 -8.03 7.78 0.01
N THR A 119 -8.56 7.58 -1.21
CA THR A 119 -7.86 7.96 -2.45
C THR A 119 -8.42 9.20 -3.15
N MET A 120 -9.49 9.83 -2.64
CA MET A 120 -10.18 10.96 -3.29
C MET A 120 -10.67 10.69 -4.73
N ARG A 121 -10.57 9.44 -5.20
CA ARG A 121 -11.05 8.97 -6.51
C ARG A 121 -12.51 8.52 -6.38
N PRO A 122 -13.33 8.61 -7.45
CA PRO A 122 -14.70 8.14 -7.39
C PRO A 122 -14.77 6.63 -7.10
N TRP A 123 -15.73 6.23 -6.25
CA TRP A 123 -15.94 4.84 -5.79
C TRP A 123 -16.18 3.85 -6.91
N TRP A 124 -16.90 4.25 -7.96
CA TRP A 124 -17.15 3.39 -9.10
C TRP A 124 -15.88 3.13 -9.92
N ALA A 125 -14.97 4.10 -10.05
CA ALA A 125 -13.75 3.93 -10.83
C ALA A 125 -12.77 3.00 -10.12
N THR A 126 -12.59 3.19 -8.80
CA THR A 126 -11.71 2.33 -7.98
C THR A 126 -12.30 0.93 -7.79
N GLY A 127 -13.62 0.81 -7.69
CA GLY A 127 -14.34 -0.46 -7.68
C GLY A 127 -14.20 -1.23 -9.00
N LEU A 128 -14.41 -0.58 -10.15
CA LEU A 128 -14.26 -1.21 -11.47
C LEU A 128 -12.82 -1.62 -11.75
N GLU A 129 -11.83 -0.80 -11.38
CA GLU A 129 -10.41 -1.13 -11.50
C GLU A 129 -10.07 -2.43 -10.77
N MET A 130 -10.49 -2.57 -9.51
CA MET A 130 -10.25 -3.77 -8.71
C MET A 130 -11.02 -4.98 -9.24
N THR A 131 -12.24 -4.78 -9.74
CA THR A 131 -13.05 -5.84 -10.34
C THR A 131 -12.43 -6.36 -11.63
N ALA A 132 -11.91 -5.47 -12.48
CA ALA A 132 -11.24 -5.84 -13.72
C ALA A 132 -10.00 -6.70 -13.46
N VAL A 133 -9.19 -6.33 -12.46
CA VAL A 133 -8.04 -7.14 -12.02
C VAL A 133 -8.49 -8.52 -11.53
N GLY A 134 -9.53 -8.59 -10.69
CA GLY A 134 -10.05 -9.87 -10.17
C GLY A 134 -10.62 -10.78 -11.27
N ILE A 135 -11.32 -10.23 -12.27
CA ILE A 135 -11.82 -11.00 -13.42
C ILE A 135 -10.65 -11.53 -14.26
N LEU A 136 -9.63 -10.70 -14.50
CA LEU A 136 -8.43 -11.12 -15.23
C LEU A 136 -7.69 -12.24 -14.51
N GLU A 137 -7.48 -12.10 -13.20
CA GLU A 137 -6.87 -13.12 -12.35
C GLU A 137 -7.66 -14.43 -12.40
N ALA A 138 -8.98 -14.36 -12.27
CA ALA A 138 -9.86 -15.52 -12.34
C ALA A 138 -9.77 -16.22 -13.71
N ALA A 139 -9.76 -15.45 -14.81
CA ALA A 139 -9.63 -15.99 -16.16
C ALA A 139 -8.28 -16.69 -16.36
N VAL A 140 -7.18 -16.09 -15.90
CA VAL A 140 -5.84 -16.69 -15.98
C VAL A 140 -5.77 -17.98 -15.15
N THR A 141 -6.21 -17.93 -13.90
CA THR A 141 -6.14 -19.07 -12.97
C THR A 141 -7.02 -20.23 -13.43
N TYR A 142 -8.23 -19.94 -13.91
CA TYR A 142 -9.13 -20.94 -14.48
C TYR A 142 -8.54 -21.54 -15.76
N GLY A 143 -7.96 -20.70 -16.64
CA GLY A 143 -7.29 -21.16 -17.86
C GLY A 143 -6.10 -22.08 -17.57
N LEU A 144 -5.28 -21.75 -16.57
CA LEU A 144 -4.19 -22.62 -16.10
C LEU A 144 -4.74 -23.94 -15.55
N GLY A 145 -5.82 -23.89 -14.77
CA GLY A 145 -6.49 -25.09 -14.27
C GLY A 145 -6.95 -26.02 -15.39
N LEU A 146 -7.54 -25.48 -16.45
CA LEU A 146 -7.93 -26.25 -17.64
C LEU A 146 -6.70 -26.84 -18.37
N ALA A 147 -5.63 -26.08 -18.52
CA ALA A 147 -4.42 -26.53 -19.19
C ALA A 147 -3.75 -27.72 -18.47
N PHE A 148 -3.71 -27.69 -17.13
CA PHE A 148 -3.17 -28.79 -16.33
C PHE A 148 -4.12 -29.99 -16.23
N ALA A 149 -5.43 -29.76 -16.16
CA ALA A 149 -6.42 -30.83 -16.18
C ALA A 149 -6.36 -31.61 -17.51
N GLY A 150 -6.18 -30.92 -18.64
CA GLY A 150 -6.02 -31.54 -19.95
C GLY A 150 -4.76 -32.43 -20.08
N HIS A 151 -3.67 -32.09 -19.39
CA HIS A 151 -2.45 -32.92 -19.36
C HIS A 151 -2.61 -34.18 -18.50
N SER A 152 -3.37 -34.13 -17.41
CA SER A 152 -3.53 -35.27 -16.49
C SER A 152 -4.45 -36.38 -17.03
N VAL A 153 -5.21 -36.12 -18.09
CA VAL A 153 -6.08 -37.12 -18.76
C VAL A 153 -5.36 -37.81 -19.93
N ALA A 154 -4.21 -37.28 -20.38
CA ALA A 154 -3.47 -37.79 -21.52
C ALA A 154 -2.31 -38.76 -21.16
N THR A 155 -2.14 -39.07 -19.87
CA THR A 155 -1.16 -40.05 -19.34
C THR A 155 -1.89 -41.12 -18.54
#